data_AF-A0A2H1L7W4-F1
#
_entry.id   AF-A0A2H1L7W4-F1
#
_cell.length_a   1.000
_cell.length_b   1.000
_cell.length_c   1.000
_cell.angle_alpha   90.00
_cell.angle_beta   90.00
_cell.angle_gamma   90.00
#
_symmetry.space_group_name_H-M   'P 1'
#
loop_
_entity.id
_entity.type
_entity.pdbx_description
1 polymer ?
#
loop_
_entity_poly.entity_id
_entity_poly.type
_entity_poly.pdbx_seq_one_letter_code
_entity_poly.pdbx_strand_id
1 'polypeptide(L)'
;RADGETVKSDPLPYGAEVTLAEVEPVEIEGGTWVDLAFSTDTLTIGDGTTVDVLLTNTNELGAGHFSVVKALDGSGADLVNSTTEFTVEYSYPAGNGFEAGSGELTVKADGTAATSSALPYGAELTLTEAAPASVEGGEWTGHAFSADTVTIGESTTVEVTLTNTIDADEVPPAEPGDDGGQDKPGDEGAPDGGDPLPRTGMSPWSAVGAGLALIALGTGVYLYTVRRRRA
;
A
#
# COMPACT_ATOMS: atom_id res chain seq x y z
N ARG A 1 1.74 -37.37 11.29
CA ARG A 1 3.05 -36.76 10.93
C ARG A 1 3.03 -36.58 9.42
N ALA A 2 3.56 -35.47 8.90
CA ALA A 2 3.57 -35.17 7.46
C ALA A 2 4.96 -35.42 6.84
N ASP A 3 5.73 -36.34 7.41
CA ASP A 3 7.09 -36.72 6.98
C ASP A 3 7.07 -37.78 5.86
N GLY A 4 5.89 -38.25 5.45
CA GLY A 4 5.72 -39.29 4.44
C GLY A 4 6.10 -40.69 4.94
N GLU A 5 6.38 -40.85 6.24
CA GLU A 5 6.72 -42.15 6.82
C GLU A 5 5.47 -43.04 6.90
N THR A 6 5.60 -44.28 6.47
CA THR A 6 4.53 -45.27 6.62
C THR A 6 4.37 -45.66 8.08
N VAL A 7 3.15 -45.50 8.60
CA VAL A 7 2.76 -46.03 9.91
C VAL A 7 1.97 -47.32 9.70
N LYS A 8 2.36 -48.37 10.41
CA LYS A 8 1.65 -49.66 10.38
C LYS A 8 0.79 -49.81 11.63
N SER A 9 -0.47 -50.18 11.46
CA SER A 9 -1.33 -50.54 12.59
C SER A 9 -0.92 -51.89 13.20
N ASP A 10 -1.44 -52.18 14.37
CA ASP A 10 -1.47 -53.56 14.86
C ASP A 10 -2.28 -54.46 13.90
N PRO A 11 -2.03 -55.79 13.91
CA PRO A 11 -2.80 -56.73 13.10
C PRO A 11 -4.30 -56.65 13.38
N LEU A 12 -5.09 -56.62 12.31
CA LEU A 12 -6.55 -56.61 12.37
C LEU A 12 -7.11 -58.00 12.00
N PRO A 13 -8.32 -58.36 12.46
CA PRO A 13 -8.93 -59.65 12.15
C PRO A 13 -9.18 -59.84 10.64
N TYR A 14 -9.05 -61.08 10.18
CA TYR A 14 -9.45 -61.47 8.81
C TYR A 14 -10.92 -61.09 8.54
N GLY A 15 -11.17 -60.51 7.37
CA GLY A 15 -12.50 -60.09 6.93
C GLY A 15 -12.99 -58.80 7.59
N ALA A 16 -12.19 -58.13 8.42
CA ALA A 16 -12.55 -56.84 8.97
C ALA A 16 -12.73 -55.81 7.85
N GLU A 17 -13.87 -55.12 7.85
CA GLU A 17 -14.12 -53.96 7.01
C GLU A 17 -13.69 -52.70 7.77
N VAL A 18 -12.74 -51.98 7.20
CA VAL A 18 -12.19 -50.76 7.77
C VAL A 18 -12.69 -49.59 6.93
N THR A 19 -13.21 -48.57 7.60
CA THR A 19 -13.50 -47.26 7.01
C THR A 19 -12.48 -46.27 7.53
N LEU A 20 -11.96 -45.44 6.63
CA LEU A 20 -10.98 -44.42 6.95
C LEU A 20 -11.65 -43.06 6.97
N ALA A 21 -11.23 -42.24 7.94
CA ALA A 21 -11.64 -40.87 8.05
C ALA A 21 -10.44 -40.07 8.55
N GLU A 22 -10.15 -38.96 7.87
CA GLU A 22 -9.10 -38.06 8.30
C GLU A 22 -9.70 -37.12 9.34
N VAL A 23 -8.95 -36.92 10.42
CA VAL A 23 -9.31 -35.91 11.41
C VAL A 23 -8.98 -34.56 10.80
N GLU A 24 -9.91 -33.60 10.91
CA GLU A 24 -9.69 -32.24 10.44
C GLU A 24 -8.32 -31.72 10.94
N PRO A 25 -7.41 -31.39 10.01
CA PRO A 25 -6.08 -30.95 10.39
C PRO A 25 -6.13 -29.65 11.19
N VAL A 26 -5.10 -29.44 12.00
CA VAL A 26 -4.93 -28.16 12.70
C VAL A 26 -4.72 -27.05 11.67
N GLU A 27 -5.37 -25.90 11.88
CA GLU A 27 -5.16 -24.70 11.08
C GLU A 27 -3.68 -24.30 11.10
N ILE A 28 -3.18 -23.90 9.93
CA ILE A 28 -1.80 -23.43 9.75
C ILE A 28 -1.84 -21.96 9.38
N GLU A 29 -0.97 -21.17 9.98
CA GLU A 29 -0.88 -19.74 9.68
C GLU A 29 -0.46 -19.53 8.22
N GLY A 30 -1.21 -18.71 7.48
CA GLY A 30 -0.90 -18.42 6.08
C GLY A 30 -1.20 -19.55 5.11
N GLY A 31 -2.00 -20.54 5.49
CA GLY A 31 -2.39 -21.63 4.60
C GLY A 31 -3.75 -22.22 4.95
N THR A 32 -4.46 -22.69 3.93
CA THR A 32 -5.78 -23.32 4.10
C THR A 32 -5.73 -24.74 3.55
N TRP A 33 -6.24 -25.71 4.32
CA TRP A 33 -6.45 -27.07 3.84
C TRP A 33 -7.63 -27.10 2.86
N VAL A 34 -7.41 -27.60 1.65
CA VAL A 34 -8.41 -27.58 0.56
C VAL A 34 -8.87 -28.96 0.13
N ASP A 35 -8.07 -30.00 0.38
CA ASP A 35 -8.41 -31.39 0.07
C ASP A 35 -7.75 -32.36 1.03
N LEU A 36 -8.49 -33.40 1.44
CA LEU A 36 -8.04 -34.43 2.36
C LEU A 36 -8.56 -35.77 1.83
N ALA A 37 -7.67 -36.56 1.22
CA ALA A 37 -8.08 -37.72 0.45
C ALA A 37 -7.25 -38.96 0.79
N PHE A 38 -7.92 -40.07 1.05
CA PHE A 38 -7.29 -41.38 1.03
C PHE A 38 -7.28 -41.95 -0.38
N SER A 39 -6.30 -42.80 -0.69
CA SER A 39 -6.30 -43.60 -1.93
C SER A 39 -7.47 -44.61 -1.99
N THR A 40 -8.09 -44.91 -0.84
CA THR A 40 -9.34 -45.67 -0.70
C THR A 40 -10.02 -45.30 0.61
N ASP A 41 -11.34 -45.14 0.61
CA ASP A 41 -12.10 -44.80 1.83
C ASP A 41 -12.44 -46.03 2.69
N THR A 42 -12.44 -47.20 2.07
CA THR A 42 -12.69 -48.48 2.73
C THR A 42 -11.74 -49.57 2.24
N LEU A 43 -11.49 -50.56 3.09
CA LEU A 43 -10.70 -51.74 2.74
C LEU A 43 -11.13 -52.95 3.58
N THR A 44 -10.81 -54.14 3.08
CA THR A 44 -11.04 -55.41 3.78
C THR A 44 -9.70 -56.09 4.08
N ILE A 45 -9.55 -56.59 5.31
CA ILE A 45 -8.31 -57.25 5.73
C ILE A 45 -8.29 -58.72 5.29
N GLY A 46 -7.30 -59.08 4.47
CA GLY A 46 -7.02 -60.46 4.05
C GLY A 46 -6.05 -61.18 4.98
N ASP A 47 -5.92 -62.50 4.78
CA ASP A 47 -5.07 -63.36 5.62
C ASP A 47 -3.58 -63.11 5.35
N GLY A 48 -2.84 -62.70 6.39
CA GLY A 48 -1.42 -62.35 6.27
C GLY A 48 -1.11 -61.18 5.34
N THR A 49 -2.12 -60.45 4.85
CA THR A 49 -1.94 -59.34 3.90
C THR A 49 -1.75 -58.01 4.63
N THR A 50 -0.99 -57.11 4.00
CA THR A 50 -0.95 -55.68 4.35
C THR A 50 -1.55 -54.92 3.18
N VAL A 51 -2.43 -53.96 3.47
CA VAL A 51 -3.01 -53.05 2.47
C VAL A 51 -2.36 -51.69 2.68
N ASP A 52 -1.72 -51.17 1.65
CA ASP A 52 -1.14 -49.83 1.70
C ASP A 52 -2.22 -48.79 1.39
N VAL A 53 -2.24 -47.73 2.18
CA VAL A 53 -3.15 -46.60 1.99
C VAL A 53 -2.33 -45.32 2.02
N LEU A 54 -2.53 -44.48 1.01
CA LEU A 54 -1.96 -43.14 0.98
C LEU A 54 -3.01 -42.15 1.48
N LEU A 55 -2.64 -41.29 2.42
CA LEU A 55 -3.39 -40.09 2.77
C LEU A 55 -2.67 -38.88 2.17
N THR A 56 -3.38 -38.11 1.36
CA THR A 56 -2.91 -36.86 0.78
C THR A 56 -3.71 -35.71 1.38
N ASN A 57 -3.02 -34.82 2.11
CA ASN A 57 -3.59 -33.58 2.60
C ASN A 57 -3.00 -32.42 1.78
N THR A 58 -3.86 -31.68 1.09
CA THR A 58 -3.47 -30.58 0.21
C THR A 58 -3.78 -29.26 0.90
N ASN A 59 -2.80 -28.36 0.95
CA ASN A 59 -2.98 -26.99 1.42
C ASN A 59 -2.68 -25.99 0.30
N GLU A 60 -3.39 -24.87 0.33
CA GLU A 60 -3.11 -23.69 -0.50
C GLU A 60 -2.49 -22.61 0.37
N LEU A 61 -1.56 -21.85 -0.20
CA LEU A 61 -0.95 -20.70 0.47
C LEU A 61 -1.94 -19.53 0.48
N GLY A 62 -2.09 -18.91 1.64
CA GLY A 62 -2.89 -17.70 1.81
C GLY A 62 -2.30 -16.51 1.04
N ALA A 63 -3.07 -15.43 1.00
CA ALA A 63 -2.67 -14.20 0.34
C ALA A 63 -3.12 -12.98 1.14
N GLY A 64 -2.51 -11.83 0.84
CA GLY A 64 -2.89 -10.53 1.37
C GLY A 64 -2.56 -9.42 0.38
N HIS A 65 -2.57 -8.19 0.86
CA HIS A 65 -2.37 -7.00 0.04
C HIS A 65 -1.49 -5.98 0.76
N PHE A 66 -0.99 -5.01 -0.01
CA PHE A 66 -0.57 -3.73 0.54
C PHE A 66 -1.30 -2.60 -0.17
N SER A 67 -1.42 -1.46 0.50
CA SER A 67 -1.93 -0.24 -0.09
C SER A 67 -0.95 0.91 0.09
N VAL A 68 -0.98 1.86 -0.85
CA VAL A 68 -0.16 3.08 -0.78
C VAL A 68 -1.05 4.30 -0.85
N VAL A 69 -0.87 5.22 0.09
CA VAL A 69 -1.41 6.57 0.07
C VAL A 69 -0.30 7.53 -0.35
N LYS A 70 -0.59 8.45 -1.27
CA LYS A 70 0.35 9.50 -1.67
C LYS A 70 0.20 10.72 -0.76
N ALA A 71 1.33 11.25 -0.31
CA ALA A 71 1.45 12.56 0.31
C ALA A 71 2.43 13.43 -0.47
N LEU A 72 2.27 14.75 -0.33
CA LEU A 72 3.15 15.76 -0.91
C LEU A 72 3.62 16.70 0.20
N ASP A 73 4.89 17.08 0.13
CA ASP A 73 5.53 18.02 1.03
C ASP A 73 6.38 19.03 0.22
N GLY A 74 6.87 20.06 0.88
CA GLY A 74 7.70 21.10 0.28
C GLY A 74 6.91 22.29 -0.25
N SER A 75 7.65 23.34 -0.64
CA SER A 75 7.09 24.63 -1.03
C SER A 75 6.29 24.61 -2.34
N GLY A 76 6.52 23.60 -3.19
CA GLY A 76 5.85 23.39 -4.47
C GLY A 76 4.69 22.41 -4.43
N ALA A 77 4.25 21.93 -3.25
CA ALA A 77 3.24 20.88 -3.15
C ALA A 77 1.92 21.23 -3.86
N ASP A 78 1.50 22.51 -3.77
CA ASP A 78 0.26 23.00 -4.39
C ASP A 78 0.33 23.09 -5.94
N LEU A 79 1.52 22.93 -6.54
CA LEU A 79 1.69 22.87 -8.00
C LEU A 79 1.21 21.54 -8.58
N VAL A 80 1.11 20.50 -7.75
CA VAL A 80 0.78 19.15 -8.20
C VAL A 80 -0.73 18.98 -8.23
N ASN A 81 -1.28 18.69 -9.42
CA ASN A 81 -2.71 18.40 -9.54
C ASN A 81 -3.08 17.13 -8.75
N SER A 82 -4.24 17.11 -8.10
CA SER A 82 -4.73 15.97 -7.32
C SER A 82 -4.89 14.69 -8.17
N THR A 83 -5.09 14.81 -9.48
CA THR A 83 -5.17 13.66 -10.40
C THR A 83 -3.82 13.20 -10.94
N THR A 84 -2.72 13.85 -10.56
CA THR A 84 -1.37 13.42 -10.95
C THR A 84 -1.10 12.03 -10.40
N GLU A 85 -0.60 11.15 -11.27
CA GLU A 85 -0.30 9.77 -10.97
C GLU A 85 1.21 9.58 -10.73
N PHE A 86 1.53 8.73 -9.76
CA PHE A 86 2.87 8.27 -9.44
C PHE A 86 2.91 6.75 -9.50
N THR A 87 4.04 6.19 -9.90
CA THR A 87 4.21 4.74 -10.03
C THR A 87 5.11 4.22 -8.92
N VAL A 88 4.54 3.37 -8.07
CA VAL A 88 5.26 2.57 -7.09
C VAL A 88 5.59 1.22 -7.70
N GLU A 89 6.85 0.86 -7.72
CA GLU A 89 7.33 -0.45 -8.09
C GLU A 89 7.54 -1.29 -6.82
N TYR A 90 7.25 -2.58 -6.89
CA TYR A 90 7.53 -3.50 -5.80
C TYR A 90 8.12 -4.82 -6.32
N SER A 91 8.95 -5.43 -5.49
CA SER A 91 9.48 -6.78 -5.74
C SER A 91 9.67 -7.56 -4.45
N TYR A 92 9.65 -8.89 -4.55
CA TYR A 92 9.88 -9.80 -3.44
C TYR A 92 10.63 -11.05 -3.91
N PRO A 93 11.52 -11.61 -3.07
CA PRO A 93 12.21 -12.85 -3.37
C PRO A 93 11.26 -14.06 -3.27
N ALA A 94 11.70 -15.22 -3.75
CA ALA A 94 11.00 -16.47 -3.52
C ALA A 94 10.99 -16.80 -2.02
N GLY A 95 9.90 -17.42 -1.57
CA GLY A 95 9.70 -17.78 -0.17
C GLY A 95 9.08 -19.17 -0.03
N ASN A 96 8.58 -19.47 1.17
CA ASN A 96 7.98 -20.76 1.43
C ASN A 96 6.64 -20.89 0.68
N GLY A 97 6.61 -21.72 -0.37
CA GLY A 97 5.40 -22.00 -1.13
C GLY A 97 5.07 -20.98 -2.23
N PHE A 98 5.99 -20.05 -2.55
CA PHE A 98 5.82 -19.10 -3.65
C PHE A 98 7.14 -18.69 -4.30
N GLU A 99 7.10 -18.43 -5.61
CA GLU A 99 8.24 -17.94 -6.39
C GLU A 99 8.44 -16.42 -6.21
N ALA A 100 9.62 -15.93 -6.59
CA ALA A 100 9.91 -14.50 -6.61
C ALA A 100 8.95 -13.76 -7.57
N GLY A 101 8.66 -12.50 -7.27
CA GLY A 101 7.74 -11.70 -8.09
C GLY A 101 7.98 -10.21 -7.98
N SER A 102 7.29 -9.46 -8.83
CA SER A 102 7.33 -8.01 -8.89
C SER A 102 6.06 -7.44 -9.53
N GLY A 103 5.83 -6.15 -9.36
CA GLY A 103 4.72 -5.44 -9.98
C GLY A 103 4.80 -3.93 -9.80
N GLU A 104 3.77 -3.26 -10.28
CA GLU A 104 3.62 -1.82 -10.22
C GLU A 104 2.25 -1.46 -9.61
N LEU A 105 2.19 -0.31 -8.94
CA LEU A 105 0.98 0.25 -8.36
C LEU A 105 0.93 1.75 -8.65
N THR A 106 -0.11 2.19 -9.33
CA THR A 106 -0.35 3.61 -9.60
C THR A 106 -1.10 4.24 -8.44
N VAL A 107 -0.56 5.32 -7.88
CA VAL A 107 -1.14 6.11 -6.79
C VAL A 107 -1.39 7.55 -7.24
N LYS A 108 -2.39 8.22 -6.67
CA LYS A 108 -2.76 9.60 -7.03
C LYS A 108 -2.41 10.58 -5.93
N ALA A 109 -2.08 11.81 -6.32
CA ALA A 109 -1.78 12.92 -5.41
C ALA A 109 -2.94 13.31 -4.48
N ASP A 110 -4.16 12.88 -4.76
CA ASP A 110 -5.37 13.18 -3.97
C ASP A 110 -5.44 12.48 -2.59
N GLY A 111 -4.43 11.67 -2.25
CA GLY A 111 -4.37 10.94 -0.98
C GLY A 111 -5.30 9.74 -0.93
N THR A 112 -5.91 9.33 -2.05
CA THR A 112 -6.66 8.08 -2.11
C THR A 112 -5.70 6.89 -2.07
N ALA A 113 -6.05 5.86 -1.27
CA ALA A 113 -5.28 4.64 -1.20
C ALA A 113 -5.45 3.83 -2.49
N ALA A 114 -4.34 3.45 -3.11
CA ALA A 114 -4.32 2.42 -4.15
C ALA A 114 -3.91 1.09 -3.51
N THR A 115 -4.55 -0.02 -3.91
CA THR A 115 -4.30 -1.35 -3.33
C THR A 115 -3.74 -2.29 -4.39
N SER A 116 -2.75 -3.10 -4.02
CA SER A 116 -2.16 -4.12 -4.89
C SER A 116 -3.14 -5.24 -5.26
N SER A 117 -2.80 -6.02 -6.28
CA SER A 117 -3.35 -7.36 -6.44
C SER A 117 -3.01 -8.24 -5.23
N ALA A 118 -3.63 -9.42 -5.15
CA ALA A 118 -3.33 -10.39 -4.11
C ALA A 118 -1.87 -10.87 -4.24
N LEU A 119 -1.15 -10.87 -3.11
CA LEU A 119 0.24 -11.26 -3.00
C LEU A 119 0.38 -12.43 -2.02
N PRO A 120 1.38 -13.32 -2.21
CA PRO A 120 1.56 -14.49 -1.35
C PRO A 120 1.74 -14.11 0.12
N TYR A 121 1.12 -14.87 1.02
CA TYR A 121 1.39 -14.76 2.45
C TYR A 121 2.89 -14.90 2.75
N GLY A 122 3.40 -14.03 3.62
CA GLY A 122 4.80 -14.01 4.02
C GLY A 122 5.75 -13.38 2.99
N ALA A 123 5.25 -12.89 1.85
CA ALA A 123 6.08 -12.13 0.92
C ALA A 123 6.60 -10.85 1.61
N GLU A 124 7.91 -10.63 1.53
CA GLU A 124 8.57 -9.42 2.02
C GLU A 124 8.89 -8.52 0.83
N LEU A 125 8.10 -7.46 0.69
CA LEU A 125 8.21 -6.50 -0.40
C LEU A 125 9.30 -5.47 -0.13
N THR A 126 10.08 -5.16 -1.15
CA THR A 126 10.84 -3.92 -1.28
C THR A 126 10.07 -2.97 -2.19
N LEU A 127 9.93 -1.70 -1.79
CA LEU A 127 9.21 -0.68 -2.54
C LEU A 127 10.20 0.35 -3.12
N THR A 128 9.95 0.78 -4.35
CA THR A 128 10.65 1.89 -5.01
C THR A 128 9.64 2.79 -5.72
N GLU A 129 9.97 4.07 -5.89
CA GLU A 129 9.18 4.96 -6.73
C GLU A 129 9.90 5.20 -8.04
N ALA A 130 9.18 5.06 -9.16
CA ALA A 130 9.68 5.50 -10.45
C ALA A 130 9.81 7.04 -10.46
N ALA A 131 10.78 7.56 -11.22
CA ALA A 131 10.98 9.01 -11.30
C ALA A 131 9.68 9.72 -11.74
N PRO A 132 9.15 10.66 -10.95
CA PRO A 132 7.90 11.35 -11.29
C PRO A 132 8.08 12.26 -12.49
N ALA A 133 6.97 12.56 -13.18
CA ALA A 133 6.96 13.58 -14.21
C ALA A 133 7.32 14.96 -13.61
N SER A 134 8.06 15.76 -14.37
CA SER A 134 8.37 17.15 -14.02
C SER A 134 7.09 17.98 -13.89
N VAL A 135 7.05 18.87 -12.89
CA VAL A 135 5.96 19.82 -12.68
C VAL A 135 6.47 21.21 -13.03
N GLU A 136 5.70 22.00 -13.79
CA GLU A 136 6.10 23.36 -14.14
C GLU A 136 6.17 24.24 -12.89
N GLY A 137 7.27 24.97 -12.73
CA GLY A 137 7.48 25.87 -11.60
C GLY A 137 7.94 25.20 -10.31
N GLY A 138 8.35 23.92 -10.35
CA GLY A 138 8.94 23.25 -9.20
C GLY A 138 9.85 22.07 -9.53
N GLU A 139 10.68 21.72 -8.57
CA GLU A 139 11.68 20.65 -8.65
C GLU A 139 11.43 19.59 -7.56
N TRP A 140 11.40 18.32 -7.96
CA TRP A 140 11.34 17.20 -7.02
C TRP A 140 12.67 17.06 -6.28
N THR A 141 12.63 17.18 -4.95
CA THR A 141 13.85 17.13 -4.12
C THR A 141 14.02 15.81 -3.36
N GLY A 142 12.98 14.96 -3.32
CA GLY A 142 13.10 13.61 -2.77
C GLY A 142 11.77 12.89 -2.58
N HIS A 143 11.85 11.64 -2.11
CA HIS A 143 10.72 10.84 -1.69
C HIS A 143 11.08 9.96 -0.49
N ALA A 144 10.07 9.52 0.25
CA ALA A 144 10.20 8.57 1.35
C ALA A 144 8.93 7.73 1.52
N PHE A 145 9.12 6.43 1.74
CA PHE A 145 8.06 5.55 2.21
C PHE A 145 8.01 5.55 3.74
N SER A 146 6.82 5.35 4.31
CA SER A 146 6.66 5.18 5.77
C SER A 146 7.25 3.87 6.30
N ALA A 147 7.54 2.93 5.41
CA ALA A 147 8.23 1.67 5.68
C ALA A 147 9.04 1.27 4.45
N ASP A 148 10.29 0.85 4.66
CA ASP A 148 11.20 0.42 3.58
C ASP A 148 10.85 -1.00 3.08
N THR A 149 10.21 -1.81 3.94
CA THR A 149 9.74 -3.15 3.60
C THR A 149 8.30 -3.37 4.08
N VAL A 150 7.59 -4.27 3.39
CA VAL A 150 6.22 -4.66 3.75
C VAL A 150 6.10 -6.18 3.75
N THR A 151 5.68 -6.76 4.88
CA THR A 151 5.37 -8.19 4.96
C THR A 151 3.88 -8.43 4.74
N ILE A 152 3.53 -9.30 3.80
CA ILE A 152 2.14 -9.63 3.49
C ILE A 152 1.57 -10.63 4.51
N GLY A 153 0.53 -10.22 5.23
CA GLY A 153 -0.20 -11.08 6.16
C GLY A 153 -1.44 -11.72 5.54
N GLU A 154 -1.99 -12.73 6.20
CA GLU A 154 -3.11 -13.53 5.69
C GLU A 154 -4.41 -12.73 5.72
N SER A 155 -5.05 -12.55 4.56
CA SER A 155 -6.30 -11.79 4.41
C SER A 155 -6.23 -10.38 5.00
N THR A 156 -5.03 -9.78 5.04
CA THR A 156 -4.80 -8.42 5.55
C THR A 156 -4.38 -7.46 4.44
N THR A 157 -4.47 -6.17 4.72
CA THR A 157 -3.89 -5.12 3.90
C THR A 157 -2.98 -4.25 4.76
N VAL A 158 -1.71 -4.15 4.40
CA VAL A 158 -0.75 -3.25 5.06
C VAL A 158 -0.72 -1.92 4.32
N GLU A 159 -1.01 -0.82 5.01
CA GLU A 159 -0.97 0.51 4.42
C GLU A 159 0.41 1.16 4.58
N VAL A 160 0.90 1.79 3.51
CA VAL A 160 2.14 2.56 3.44
C VAL A 160 1.84 3.96 2.93
N THR A 161 2.53 4.98 3.44
CA THR A 161 2.50 6.33 2.86
C THR A 161 3.74 6.57 2.03
N LEU A 162 3.57 7.04 0.79
CA LEU A 162 4.63 7.56 -0.06
C LEU A 162 4.59 9.09 -0.07
N THR A 163 5.57 9.73 0.55
CA THR A 163 5.69 11.20 0.59
C THR A 163 6.72 11.66 -0.43
N ASN A 164 6.34 12.56 -1.34
CA ASN A 164 7.32 13.22 -2.23
C ASN A 164 7.44 14.67 -1.84
N THR A 165 8.67 15.18 -1.86
CA THR A 165 8.98 16.58 -1.59
C THR A 165 9.23 17.28 -2.91
N ILE A 166 8.52 18.39 -3.14
CA ILE A 166 8.70 19.28 -4.28
C ILE A 166 8.89 20.70 -3.77
N ASP A 167 9.91 21.38 -4.26
CA ASP A 167 10.13 22.79 -3.98
C ASP A 167 9.72 23.64 -5.17
N ALA A 168 9.08 24.78 -4.90
CA ALA A 168 8.75 25.73 -5.93
C ALA A 168 10.04 26.41 -6.41
N ASP A 169 10.13 26.67 -7.71
CA ASP A 169 11.22 27.45 -8.28
C ASP A 169 11.27 28.82 -7.60
N GLU A 170 12.48 29.31 -7.30
CA GLU A 170 12.64 30.66 -6.79
C GLU A 170 12.08 31.66 -7.81
N VAL A 171 11.00 32.36 -7.44
CA VAL A 171 10.55 33.52 -8.21
C VAL A 171 11.63 34.59 -8.04
N PRO A 172 12.31 35.02 -9.11
CA PRO A 172 13.29 36.09 -9.01
C PRO A 172 12.60 37.31 -8.36
N PRO A 173 13.26 38.00 -7.43
CA PRO A 173 12.71 39.24 -6.88
C PRO A 173 12.29 40.13 -8.04
N ALA A 174 11.05 40.63 -8.01
CA ALA A 174 10.62 41.62 -8.99
C ALA A 174 11.65 42.74 -8.98
N GLU A 175 12.30 43.01 -10.12
CA GLU A 175 13.18 44.17 -10.23
C GLU A 175 12.38 45.37 -9.71
N PRO A 176 12.94 46.19 -8.79
CA PRO A 176 12.31 47.43 -8.40
C PRO A 176 11.98 48.16 -9.69
N GLY A 177 10.69 48.37 -9.97
CA GLY A 177 10.27 49.05 -11.18
C GLY A 177 11.05 50.34 -11.26
N ASP A 178 11.80 50.52 -12.36
CA ASP A 178 12.44 51.77 -12.72
C ASP A 178 11.36 52.85 -12.61
N ASP A 179 11.36 53.56 -11.50
CA ASP A 179 10.51 54.71 -11.24
C ASP A 179 11.09 55.84 -12.06
N GLY A 180 10.90 55.71 -13.38
CA GLY A 180 11.49 56.55 -14.40
C GLY A 180 11.51 57.98 -13.92
N GLY A 181 12.72 58.46 -13.61
CA GLY A 181 12.97 59.80 -13.14
C GLY A 181 12.36 60.78 -14.12
N GLN A 182 11.19 61.31 -13.78
CA GLN A 182 10.61 62.46 -14.45
C GLN A 182 11.37 63.70 -13.98
N ASP A 183 12.55 63.91 -14.56
CA ASP A 183 13.19 65.22 -14.51
C ASP A 183 12.96 65.96 -15.82
N LYS A 184 11.99 66.90 -15.72
CA LYS A 184 11.99 68.27 -16.27
C LYS A 184 11.01 68.59 -17.41
N PRO A 185 9.88 69.26 -17.09
CA PRO A 185 9.30 70.30 -17.92
C PRO A 185 9.87 71.67 -17.49
N GLY A 186 10.28 72.48 -18.46
CA GLY A 186 10.63 73.87 -18.23
C GLY A 186 9.39 74.75 -18.02
N ASP A 187 9.47 75.57 -16.98
CA ASP A 187 9.16 77.00 -16.94
C ASP A 187 7.70 77.51 -16.94
N GLU A 188 7.26 77.83 -15.71
CA GLU A 188 6.56 79.04 -15.22
C GLU A 188 5.19 79.51 -15.74
N GLY A 189 4.21 79.44 -14.82
CA GLY A 189 2.98 80.24 -14.77
C GLY A 189 2.17 79.96 -13.50
N ALA A 190 2.34 80.77 -12.45
CA ALA A 190 1.67 80.70 -11.14
C ALA A 190 0.25 81.34 -11.13
N PRO A 191 -0.49 81.39 -9.99
CA PRO A 191 -0.86 80.36 -8.99
C PRO A 191 -2.40 80.29 -8.77
N ASP A 192 -2.93 79.28 -8.06
CA ASP A 192 -3.84 79.45 -6.89
C ASP A 192 -4.31 78.11 -6.27
N GLY A 193 -4.34 78.07 -4.93
CA GLY A 193 -5.32 77.39 -4.07
C GLY A 193 -5.58 75.87 -4.10
N GLY A 194 -5.23 75.19 -3.00
CA GLY A 194 -6.09 74.13 -2.44
C GLY A 194 -5.43 72.80 -2.03
N ASP A 195 -5.24 72.65 -0.71
CA ASP A 195 -5.16 71.46 0.16
C ASP A 195 -4.45 70.13 -0.26
N PRO A 196 -3.65 69.53 0.65
CA PRO A 196 -3.02 68.22 0.42
C PRO A 196 -3.94 67.06 0.84
N LEU A 197 -4.12 66.08 -0.05
CA LEU A 197 -4.68 64.77 0.32
C LEU A 197 -3.54 63.85 0.84
N PRO A 198 -3.74 63.10 1.93
CA PRO A 198 -2.71 62.23 2.49
C PRO A 198 -2.52 60.92 1.71
N ARG A 199 -1.26 60.50 1.60
CA ARG A 199 -0.84 59.15 1.24
C ARG A 199 -1.24 58.15 2.33
N THR A 200 -1.94 57.08 1.96
CA THR A 200 -1.96 55.81 2.71
C THR A 200 -2.14 54.64 1.75
N GLY A 201 -1.05 54.03 1.31
CA GLY A 201 -1.04 52.68 0.74
C GLY A 201 -0.44 51.74 1.77
N MET A 202 -1.28 51.04 2.51
CA MET A 202 -0.90 50.09 3.56
C MET A 202 -0.99 48.67 3.01
N SER A 203 0.13 47.94 3.04
CA SER A 203 0.15 46.48 3.02
C SER A 203 -0.42 45.93 4.33
N PRO A 204 -1.23 44.87 4.27
CA PRO A 204 -0.83 43.54 4.71
C PRO A 204 -1.10 42.56 3.54
N TRP A 205 -0.69 41.29 3.47
CA TRP A 205 -1.07 40.18 4.33
C TRP A 205 0.11 39.21 4.42
N SER A 206 0.72 39.16 5.59
CA SER A 206 1.28 37.92 6.12
C SER A 206 0.11 37.08 6.62
N ALA A 207 -0.07 35.88 6.07
CA ALA A 207 -0.92 34.86 6.67
C ALA A 207 -0.17 33.53 6.62
N VAL A 208 0.33 33.17 7.79
CA VAL A 208 0.80 31.86 8.19
C VAL A 208 -0.30 30.83 7.92
N GLY A 209 0.05 29.73 7.25
CA GLY A 209 -0.80 28.55 7.09
C GLY A 209 0.00 27.29 7.42
N ALA A 210 0.23 27.04 8.69
CA ALA A 210 0.68 25.74 9.17
C ALA A 210 -0.46 24.72 8.98
N GLY A 211 -0.30 23.81 8.01
CA GLY A 211 -1.21 22.69 7.79
C GLY A 211 -0.85 21.53 8.71
N LEU A 212 -1.66 21.33 9.75
CA LEU A 212 -1.56 20.28 10.76
C LEU A 212 -1.74 18.88 10.18
N ALA A 213 -0.80 17.98 10.50
CA ALA A 213 -0.95 16.54 10.38
C ALA A 213 -2.07 16.02 11.30
N LEU A 214 -3.05 15.32 10.73
CA LEU A 214 -4.04 14.53 11.47
C LEU A 214 -3.80 13.05 11.20
N ILE A 215 -3.21 12.38 12.18
CA ILE A 215 -3.19 10.91 12.27
C ILE A 215 -4.58 10.46 12.72
N ALA A 216 -5.30 9.77 11.84
CA ALA A 216 -6.51 9.04 12.19
C ALA A 216 -6.20 7.53 12.16
N LEU A 217 -5.95 6.95 13.35
CA LEU A 217 -5.98 5.50 13.54
C LEU A 217 -7.43 5.03 13.44
N GLY A 218 -7.81 4.53 12.27
CA GLY A 218 -9.10 3.88 12.05
C GLY A 218 -9.06 2.40 12.39
N THR A 219 -9.39 2.02 13.63
CA THR A 219 -9.73 0.64 13.97
C THR A 219 -11.08 0.25 13.36
N GLY A 220 -11.07 -0.50 12.25
CA GLY A 220 -12.25 -1.11 11.68
C GLY A 220 -12.58 -2.45 12.35
N VAL A 221 -13.60 -2.48 13.21
CA VAL A 221 -14.22 -3.72 13.68
C VAL A 221 -15.22 -4.19 12.62
N TYR A 222 -14.95 -5.30 11.95
CA TYR A 222 -15.90 -5.93 11.03
C TYR A 222 -16.61 -7.09 11.75
N LEU A 223 -17.91 -6.94 12.01
CA LEU A 223 -18.77 -8.01 12.50
C LEU A 223 -19.23 -8.87 11.32
N TYR A 224 -18.63 -10.04 11.14
CA TYR A 224 -19.13 -11.04 10.20
C TYR A 224 -20.24 -11.89 10.86
N THR A 225 -21.49 -11.71 10.45
CA THR A 225 -22.58 -12.61 10.81
C THR A 225 -22.61 -13.80 9.85
N VAL A 226 -22.09 -14.95 10.29
CA VAL A 226 -22.23 -16.23 9.57
C VAL A 226 -23.68 -16.70 9.64
N ARG A 227 -24.41 -16.62 8.53
CA ARG A 227 -25.72 -17.26 8.41
C ARG A 227 -25.53 -18.72 8.00
N ARG A 228 -25.45 -19.62 8.99
CA ARG A 228 -25.56 -21.08 8.77
C ARG A 228 -26.89 -21.39 8.08
N ARG A 229 -26.85 -21.94 6.87
CA ARG A 229 -27.97 -22.72 6.33
C ARG A 229 -27.71 -24.19 6.66
N ARG A 230 -28.55 -24.74 7.53
CA ARG A 230 -28.74 -26.19 7.69
C ARG A 230 -29.75 -26.62 6.62
N ALA A 231 -29.36 -27.59 5.81
CA ALA A 231 -30.14 -28.75 5.33
C ALA A 231 -29.30 -29.45 4.27
#